data_AF-A0A2E7P813-F1
#
_entry.id   AF-A0A2E7P813-F1
#
_cell.length_a   1.000
_cell.length_b   1.000
_cell.length_c   1.000
_cell.angle_alpha   90.00
_cell.angle_beta   90.00
_cell.angle_gamma   90.00
#
_symmetry.space_group_name_H-M   'P 1'
#
loop_
_entity.id
_entity.type
_entity.pdbx_description
1 polymer ?
#
loop_
_entity_poly.entity_id
_entity_poly.type
_entity_poly.pdbx_seq_one_letter_code
_entity_poly.pdbx_strand_id
1 'polypeptide(L)' 'MTIKKITPVGEKIIPMHDGNGNLPEEGKNLVLNSYWYRLEADKDVSFEDPDPELPGGEEHHAEQ' A
#
# COMPACT_ATOMS: atom_id res chain seq x y z
N MET A 1 -7.90 7.48 -9.57
CA MET A 1 -6.90 6.72 -8.79
C MET A 1 -7.66 5.92 -7.74
N THR A 2 -7.36 4.64 -7.55
CA THR A 2 -8.07 3.78 -6.57
C THR A 2 -7.19 3.61 -5.35
N ILE A 3 -7.69 3.98 -4.17
CA ILE A 3 -7.00 3.76 -2.90
C ILE A 3 -7.57 2.49 -2.26
N LYS A 4 -6.67 1.62 -1.77
CA LYS A 4 -7.01 0.43 -0.99
C LYS A 4 -6.07 0.34 0.21
N LYS A 5 -6.52 -0.33 1.27
CA LYS A 5 -5.62 -0.79 2.32
C LYS A 5 -4.80 -1.95 1.75
N ILE A 6 -3.49 -1.84 1.81
CA ILE A 6 -2.56 -2.89 1.41
C ILE A 6 -1.90 -3.43 2.66
N THR A 7 -2.00 -4.73 2.89
CA THR A 7 -1.47 -5.41 4.09
C THR A 7 -0.50 -6.52 3.66
N PRO A 8 0.70 -6.65 4.27
CA PRO A 8 1.58 -7.78 4.04
C PRO A 8 0.89 -9.10 4.42
N VAL A 9 1.09 -10.15 3.62
CA VAL A 9 0.62 -11.50 3.94
C VAL A 9 1.76 -12.28 4.61
N GLY A 10 1.52 -12.67 5.87
CA GLY A 10 2.53 -13.35 6.70
C GLY A 10 3.64 -12.41 7.17
N GLU A 11 4.78 -12.97 7.58
CA GLU A 11 5.93 -12.23 8.12
C GLU A 11 6.84 -11.63 7.01
N LYS A 12 6.26 -11.23 5.88
CA LYS A 12 7.00 -10.72 4.72
C LYS A 12 7.31 -9.23 4.88
N ILE A 13 8.57 -8.86 4.66
CA ILE A 13 9.00 -7.47 4.59
C ILE A 13 8.81 -6.97 3.16
N ILE A 14 7.79 -6.15 2.94
CA ILE A 14 7.45 -5.59 1.63
C ILE A 14 7.99 -4.16 1.52
N PRO A 15 8.95 -3.86 0.65
CA PRO A 15 9.41 -2.49 0.47
C PRO A 15 8.31 -1.62 -0.16
N MET A 16 8.29 -0.34 0.19
CA MET A 16 7.40 0.63 -0.44
C MET A 16 7.88 0.92 -1.87
N HIS A 17 6.95 1.14 -2.80
CA HIS A 17 7.27 1.40 -4.21
C HIS A 17 8.09 2.69 -4.44
N ASP A 18 8.02 3.64 -3.50
CA ASP A 18 8.71 4.92 -3.52
C ASP A 18 10.09 4.85 -2.84
N GLY A 19 10.46 3.70 -2.27
CA GLY A 19 11.69 3.50 -1.52
C GLY A 19 11.67 4.05 -0.09
N ASN A 20 10.55 4.62 0.38
CA ASN A 20 10.45 5.22 1.73
C ASN A 20 10.11 4.17 2.80
N GLY A 21 11.00 3.19 2.97
CA GLY A 21 10.88 2.14 3.96
C GLY A 21 10.00 0.96 3.50
N ASN A 22 9.39 0.28 4.47
CA ASN A 22 8.60 -0.94 4.23
C ASN A 22 7.13 -0.71 4.60
N LEU A 23 6.26 -1.51 3.99
CA LEU A 23 4.86 -1.59 4.34
C LEU A 23 4.74 -2.11 5.79
N PRO A 24 4.00 -1.42 6.68
CA PRO A 24 3.81 -1.86 8.05
C PRO A 24 2.89 -3.08 8.12
N GLU A 25 3.03 -3.89 9.19
CA GLU A 25 2.25 -5.11 9.38
C GLU A 25 0.73 -4.86 9.47
N GLU A 26 0.33 -3.72 10.02
CA GLU A 26 -1.07 -3.28 10.09
C GLU A 26 -1.66 -2.87 8.72
N GLY A 27 -0.80 -2.74 7.72
CA GLY A 27 -1.13 -2.26 6.39
C GLY A 27 -1.12 -0.74 6.25
N LYS A 28 -1.26 -0.26 5.01
CA LYS A 28 -1.30 1.18 4.70
C LYS A 28 -2.27 1.44 3.56
N ASN A 29 -2.99 2.57 3.66
CA ASN A 29 -3.81 3.05 2.56
C ASN A 29 -2.94 3.59 1.44
N LEU A 30 -3.00 2.99 0.27
CA LEU A 30 -2.13 3.33 -0.86
C LEU A 30 -2.90 3.38 -2.17
N VAL A 31 -2.46 4.27 -3.05
CA VAL A 31 -2.93 4.31 -4.44
C VAL A 31 -2.43 3.06 -5.15
N LEU A 32 -3.35 2.30 -5.73
CA LEU A 32 -3.03 1.12 -6.50
C LEU A 32 -2.26 1.49 -7.77
N ASN A 33 -1.18 0.77 -8.01
CA ASN A 33 -0.34 0.86 -9.20
C ASN A 33 0.16 -0.54 -9.58
N SER A 34 0.85 -0.67 -10.71
CA SER A 34 1.32 -1.97 -11.21
C SER A 34 2.25 -2.74 -10.25
N TYR A 35 2.93 -2.04 -9.33
CA TYR A 35 3.79 -2.69 -8.33
C TYR A 35 2.95 -3.50 -7.34
N TRP A 36 1.92 -2.88 -6.76
CA TRP A 36 1.05 -3.55 -5.79
C TRP A 36 0.28 -4.73 -6.40
N TYR A 37 -0.24 -4.56 -7.62
CA TYR A 37 -0.95 -5.66 -8.32
C TYR A 37 -0.06 -6.88 -8.55
N ARG A 38 1.23 -6.68 -8.81
CA ARG A 38 2.18 -7.78 -8.96
C ARG A 38 2.35 -8.54 -7.65
N LEU A 39 2.53 -7.82 -6.54
CA LEU A 39 2.68 -8.42 -5.21
C LEU A 39 1.40 -9.15 -4.77
N GLU A 40 0.22 -8.63 -5.10
CA GLU A 40 -1.05 -9.31 -4.82
C GLU A 40 -1.19 -10.62 -5.61
N ALA A 41 -0.82 -10.61 -6.90
CA ALA A 41 -0.77 -11.82 -7.72
C ALA A 41 0.22 -12.87 -7.20
N ASP A 42 1.36 -12.44 -6.66
CA ASP A 42 2.36 -13.28 -6.01
C ASP A 42 1.94 -13.72 -4.58
N LYS A 43 0.80 -13.22 -4.09
CA LYS A 43 0.27 -13.46 -2.73
C LYS A 43 1.20 -12.98 -1.62
N ASP A 44 1.91 -11.89 -1.89
CA ASP A 44 2.76 -11.19 -0.93
C ASP A 44 1.99 -10.15 -0.11
N VAL A 45 0.92 -9.58 -0.69
CA VAL A 45 0.04 -8.59 -0.05
C VAL A 45 -1.43 -8.91 -0.32
N SER A 46 -2.32 -8.37 0.51
CA SER A 46 -3.78 -8.38 0.31
C SER A 46 -4.31 -6.96 0.13
N PHE A 47 -5.41 -6.84 -0.64
CA PHE A 47 -6.13 -5.59 -0.81
C PHE A 47 -7.46 -5.62 -0.10
N GLU A 48 -7.72 -4.59 0.69
CA GLU A 48 -8.97 -4.37 1.41
C GLU A 48 -9.47 -2.95 1.14
N ASP A 49 -10.74 -2.67 1.47
CA ASP A 49 -11.23 -1.30 1.43
C ASP A 49 -10.36 -0.38 2.31
N PRO A 50 -10.18 0.89 1.90
CA PRO A 50 -9.32 1.82 2.63
C PRO A 50 -9.82 1.98 4.07
N ASP A 51 -8.88 1.95 4.99
CA ASP A 51 -9.14 2.00 6.43
C ASP A 51 -9.11 3.46 6.92
N PRO A 52 -10.21 4.05 7.40
CA PRO A 52 -10.25 5.46 7.76
C PRO A 52 -9.32 5.82 8.95
N GLU A 53 -8.85 4.83 9.71
CA GLU A 53 -7.93 5.04 10.84
C GLU A 53 -6.47 5.07 10.39
N LEU A 54 -6.17 4.57 9.18
CA LEU A 54 -4.81 4.57 8.62
C LEU A 54 -4.56 5.81 7.76
N PRO A 55 -3.36 6.42 7.85
CA PRO A 55 -3.00 7.54 6.99
C PRO A 55 -3.09 7.12 5.52
N GLY A 56 -3.95 7.81 4.77
CA GLY A 56 -4.07 7.72 3.32
C GLY A 56 -2.77 8.18 2.67
N GLY A 57 -2.19 7.35 1.81
CA GLY A 57 -1.02 7.72 1.02
C GLY A 57 -1.23 9.10 0.44
N GLU A 58 -0.38 10.03 0.85
CA GLU A 58 -0.47 11.44 0.53
C GLU A 58 -0.85 11.59 -0.95
N GLU A 59 -2.02 12.16 -1.21
CA GLU A 59 -2.16 12.92 -2.42
C GLU A 59 -1.06 13.97 -2.31
N HIS A 60 0.08 13.75 -2.96
CA HIS A 60 0.99 14.82 -3.32
C HIS A 60 0.22 15.74 -4.26
N HIS A 61 -0.72 16.51 -3.71
CA HIS A 61 -1.14 17.77 -4.24
C HIS A 61 0.07 18.66 -4.04
N ALA A 62 1.03 18.55 -4.95
CA ALA A 62 1.98 19.61 -5.16
C ALA A 62 1.12 20.81 -5.57
N GLU A 63 0.76 21.64 -4.60
CA GLU A 63 0.26 22.98 -4.83
C GLU A 63 1.25 23.66 -5.80
N GLN A 64 0.78 23.99 -7.00
CA GLN A 64 1.44 24.87 -7.96
C GLN A 64 0.52 26.06 -8.16
#